data_AF-A0A7C5DR50-F1
#
_entry.id   AF-A0A7C5DR50-F1
#
_cell.length_a   1.000
_cell.length_b   1.000
_cell.length_c   1.000
_cell.angle_alpha   90.00
_cell.angle_beta   90.00
_cell.angle_gamma   90.00
#
_symmetry.space_group_name_H-M   'P 1'
#
loop_
_entity.id
_entity.type
_entity.pdbx_description
1 polymer ?
#
loop_
_entity_poly.entity_id
_entity_poly.type
_entity_poly.pdbx_seq_one_letter_code
_entity_poly.pdbx_strand_id
1 'polypeptide(L)'
;MDNNSFKAGMSRIVSILLLVFIGITAKAEVTSRDDVRLVVLVVVDQLRGDFLNLYENRLAEDGGFQRFLQNGTVFEHALHDHAVTQTAPGHASILTGTHP
;
A
#
# COMPACT_ATOMS: atom_id res chain seq x y z
N MET A 1 31.27 -29.55 34.05
CA MET A 1 30.82 -28.85 32.83
C MET A 1 31.96 -27.99 32.34
N ASP A 2 32.48 -28.27 31.16
CA ASP A 2 33.67 -27.63 30.60
C ASP A 2 33.32 -26.25 30.03
N ASN A 3 34.03 -25.22 30.48
CA ASN A 3 33.77 -23.83 30.09
C ASN A 3 34.00 -23.58 28.58
N ASN A 4 34.68 -24.52 27.91
CA ASN A 4 35.00 -24.45 26.49
C ASN A 4 33.84 -24.91 25.60
N SER A 5 33.05 -25.91 25.99
CA SER A 5 31.83 -26.30 25.25
C SER A 5 30.76 -25.22 25.32
N PHE A 6 30.62 -24.53 26.46
CA PHE A 6 29.68 -23.42 26.63
C PHE A 6 30.03 -22.22 25.74
N LYS A 7 31.31 -21.83 25.69
CA LYS A 7 31.79 -20.74 24.82
C LYS A 7 31.63 -21.08 23.33
N ALA A 8 31.88 -22.33 22.94
CA ALA A 8 31.70 -22.79 21.57
C ALA A 8 30.22 -22.78 21.14
N GLY A 9 29.30 -23.16 22.03
CA GLY A 9 27.85 -23.07 21.79
C GLY A 9 27.37 -21.63 21.64
N MET A 10 27.81 -20.75 22.55
CA MET A 10 27.48 -19.31 22.51
C MET A 10 27.99 -18.63 21.23
N SER A 11 29.22 -18.93 20.80
CA SER A 11 29.79 -18.40 19.56
C SER A 11 29.02 -18.83 18.32
N ARG A 12 28.47 -20.05 18.29
CA ARG A 12 27.63 -20.52 17.17
C ARG A 12 26.29 -19.79 17.12
N ILE A 13 25.66 -19.55 18.27
CA ILE A 13 24.39 -18.82 18.36
C ILE A 13 24.57 -17.37 17.92
N VAL A 14 25.64 -16.70 18.37
CA VAL A 14 25.96 -15.33 17.94
C VAL A 14 26.23 -15.27 16.44
N SER A 15 26.98 -16.22 15.87
CA SER A 15 27.22 -16.28 14.43
C SER A 15 25.94 -16.51 13.61
N ILE A 16 25.02 -17.36 14.09
CA ILE A 16 23.73 -17.60 13.43
C ILE A 16 22.85 -16.33 13.50
N LEU A 17 22.78 -15.67 14.66
CA LEU A 17 22.03 -14.41 14.80
C LEU A 17 22.61 -13.30 13.92
N LEU A 18 23.94 -13.23 13.79
CA LEU A 18 24.62 -12.28 12.90
C LEU A 18 24.31 -12.55 11.43
N LEU A 19 24.31 -13.83 11.01
CA LEU A 19 23.97 -14.24 9.64
C LEU A 19 22.49 -13.96 9.30
N VAL A 20 21.58 -14.20 10.24
CA VAL A 20 20.16 -13.85 10.09
C VAL A 20 19.99 -12.33 9.99
N PHE A 21 20.69 -11.55 10.81
CA PHE A 21 20.64 -10.09 10.76
C PHE A 21 21.14 -9.54 9.41
N ILE A 22 22.26 -10.06 8.90
CA ILE A 22 22.80 -9.68 7.58
C ILE A 22 21.83 -10.07 6.45
N GLY A 23 21.20 -11.25 6.56
CA GLY A 23 20.18 -11.72 5.60
C GLY A 23 18.93 -10.84 5.53
N ILE A 24 18.54 -10.20 6.64
CA ILE A 24 17.39 -9.27 6.69
C ILE A 24 17.74 -7.91 6.05
N THR A 25 19.00 -7.49 6.09
CA THR A 25 19.44 -6.21 5.48
C THR A 25 19.63 -6.27 3.96
N ALA A 26 19.74 -7.47 3.39
CA ALA A 26 20.03 -7.68 1.98
C ALA A 26 18.74 -7.87 1.15
N LYS A 27 18.06 -6.75 0.86
CA LYS A 27 17.34 -6.46 -0.42
C LYS A 27 16.35 -5.29 -0.23
N ALA A 28 16.88 -4.08 -0.22
CA ALA A 28 16.11 -2.92 -0.68
C ALA A 28 16.54 -2.67 -2.13
N GLU A 29 15.96 -3.44 -3.06
CA GLU A 29 16.08 -3.09 -4.47
C GLU A 29 15.24 -1.83 -4.67
N VAL A 30 15.92 -0.69 -4.83
CA VAL A 30 15.28 0.50 -5.36
C VAL A 30 14.97 0.16 -6.80
N THR A 31 13.77 -0.36 -7.05
CA THR A 31 13.23 -0.43 -8.40
C THR A 31 13.36 0.96 -8.99
N SER A 32 14.14 1.08 -10.07
CA SER A 32 14.13 2.30 -10.87
C SER A 32 12.68 2.59 -11.14
N ARG A 33 12.18 3.77 -10.71
CA ARG A 33 10.83 4.18 -11.09
C ARG A 33 10.83 4.14 -12.61
N ASP A 34 10.11 3.17 -13.18
CA ASP A 34 9.77 3.21 -14.59
C ASP A 34 9.28 4.62 -14.86
N ASP A 35 9.84 5.27 -15.88
CA ASP A 35 9.53 6.66 -16.16
C ASP A 35 8.02 6.78 -16.37
N VAL A 36 7.31 7.37 -15.41
CA VAL A 36 5.85 7.47 -15.42
C VAL A 36 5.49 8.56 -16.42
N ARG A 37 5.23 8.14 -17.66
CA ARG A 37 4.95 9.06 -18.77
C ARG A 37 3.53 9.65 -18.73
N LEU A 38 2.61 9.04 -17.99
CA LEU A 38 1.22 9.47 -17.88
C LEU A 38 0.64 9.10 -16.51
N VAL A 39 -0.03 10.08 -15.90
CA VAL A 39 -0.89 9.89 -14.73
C VAL A 39 -2.32 10.28 -15.13
N VAL A 40 -3.28 9.41 -14.84
CA VAL A 40 -4.71 9.68 -15.07
C VAL A 40 -5.42 9.66 -13.74
N LEU A 41 -6.02 10.78 -13.38
CA LEU A 41 -6.92 10.89 -12.22
C LEU A 41 -8.37 10.73 -12.70
N VAL A 42 -9.08 9.76 -12.14
CA VAL A 42 -10.50 9.51 -12.40
C VAL A 42 -11.28 9.75 -11.12
N VAL A 43 -12.24 10.68 -11.17
CA VAL A 43 -13.18 10.93 -10.07
C VAL A 43 -14.58 10.61 -10.57
N VAL A 44 -15.27 9.70 -9.89
CA VAL A 44 -16.65 9.35 -10.18
C VAL A 44 -17.55 10.10 -9.21
N ASP A 45 -18.38 11.01 -9.72
CA ASP A 45 -19.24 11.83 -8.87
C ASP A 45 -20.27 10.95 -8.14
N GLN A 46 -20.50 11.26 -6.86
CA GLN A 46 -21.41 10.54 -5.96
C GLN A 46 -21.15 9.02 -5.79
N LEU A 47 -19.96 8.52 -6.14
CA LEU A 47 -19.60 7.13 -5.87
C LEU A 47 -19.16 6.96 -4.41
N ARG A 48 -20.02 6.36 -3.58
CA ARG A 48 -19.64 5.97 -2.21
C ARG A 48 -18.66 4.80 -2.22
N GLY A 49 -17.71 4.81 -1.28
CA GLY A 49 -16.69 3.77 -1.19
C GLY A 49 -17.23 2.35 -0.96
N ASP A 50 -18.36 2.21 -0.26
CA ASP A 50 -18.97 0.91 0.03
C ASP A 50 -19.69 0.28 -1.17
N PHE A 51 -19.98 1.05 -2.23
CA PHE A 51 -20.73 0.55 -3.39
C PHE A 51 -19.98 -0.50 -4.19
N LEU A 52 -18.65 -0.43 -4.24
CA LEU A 52 -17.86 -1.40 -4.98
C LEU A 52 -17.96 -2.80 -4.35
N ASN A 53 -17.96 -2.88 -3.03
CA ASN A 53 -18.16 -4.13 -2.30
C ASN A 53 -19.63 -4.56 -2.32
N LEU A 54 -20.57 -3.62 -2.13
CA LEU A 54 -22.01 -3.92 -2.13
C LEU A 54 -22.49 -4.51 -3.46
N TYR A 55 -21.94 -4.04 -4.58
CA TYR A 55 -22.34 -4.45 -5.93
C TYR A 55 -21.28 -5.29 -6.65
N GLU A 56 -20.34 -5.88 -5.93
CA GLU A 56 -19.23 -6.66 -6.51
C GLU A 56 -19.72 -7.71 -7.53
N ASN A 57 -20.76 -8.47 -7.16
CA ASN A 57 -21.38 -9.50 -8.02
C ASN A 57 -22.05 -8.95 -9.29
N ARG A 58 -22.17 -7.63 -9.43
CA ARG A 58 -22.71 -6.95 -10.62
C ARG A 58 -21.62 -6.27 -11.45
N LEU A 59 -20.38 -6.23 -10.96
CA LEU A 59 -19.25 -5.70 -11.73
C LEU A 59 -18.84 -6.73 -12.78
N ALA A 60 -18.54 -6.26 -13.99
CA ALA A 60 -17.97 -7.12 -15.02
C ALA A 60 -16.62 -7.68 -14.55
N GLU A 61 -16.42 -8.99 -14.69
CA GLU A 61 -15.19 -9.67 -14.26
C GLU A 61 -13.94 -9.11 -14.94
N ASP A 62 -14.06 -8.70 -16.22
CA ASP A 62 -13.03 -8.06 -17.03
C ASP A 62 -13.12 -6.51 -17.04
N GLY A 63 -13.91 -5.94 -16.12
CA GLY A 63 -14.21 -4.52 -16.05
C GLY A 63 -13.12 -3.67 -15.38
N GLY A 64 -13.20 -2.35 -15.59
CA GLY A 64 -12.23 -1.38 -15.04
C GLY A 64 -12.16 -1.37 -13.51
N PHE A 65 -13.31 -1.44 -12.82
CA PHE A 65 -13.33 -1.50 -11.35
C PHE A 65 -12.66 -2.77 -10.80
N GLN A 66 -12.94 -3.94 -11.39
CA GLN A 66 -12.28 -5.20 -10.99
C GLN A 66 -10.76 -5.12 -11.20
N ARG A 67 -10.31 -4.54 -12.31
CA ARG A 67 -8.89 -4.29 -12.54
C ARG A 67 -8.26 -3.45 -11.42
N PHE A 68 -8.91 -2.38 -10.99
CA PHE A 68 -8.41 -1.53 -9.89
C PHE A 68 -8.42 -2.25 -8.54
N LEU A 69 -9.47 -3.03 -8.24
CA LEU A 69 -9.57 -3.76 -6.97
C LEU A 69 -8.53 -4.90 -6.84
N GLN A 70 -8.27 -5.62 -7.94
CA GLN A 70 -7.36 -6.77 -7.91
C GLN A 70 -5.87 -6.39 -8.05
N ASN A 71 -5.57 -5.33 -8.82
CA ASN A 71 -4.19 -4.99 -9.17
C ASN A 71 -3.74 -3.61 -8.63
N GLY A 72 -4.65 -2.88 -7.97
CA GLY A 72 -4.37 -1.56 -7.42
C GLY A 72 -4.10 -1.58 -5.92
N THR A 73 -3.92 -0.39 -5.37
CA THR A 73 -3.92 -0.16 -3.92
C THR A 73 -5.26 0.47 -3.53
N VAL A 74 -5.97 -0.16 -2.60
CA VAL A 74 -7.32 0.26 -2.18
C VAL A 74 -7.25 0.89 -0.80
N PHE A 75 -7.82 2.09 -0.67
CA PHE A 75 -7.93 2.82 0.60
C PHE A 75 -9.38 2.77 1.10
N GLU A 76 -9.71 1.76 1.90
CA GLU A 76 -11.09 1.50 2.37
C GLU A 76 -11.63 2.59 3.31
N HIS A 77 -10.74 3.35 3.94
CA HIS A 77 -11.07 4.41 4.91
C HIS A 77 -10.66 5.81 4.42
N ALA A 78 -10.77 6.06 3.11
CA ALA A 78 -10.58 7.40 2.55
C ALA A 78 -11.83 8.29 2.79
N LEU A 79 -11.61 9.55 3.18
CA LEU A 79 -12.67 10.48 3.56
C LEU A 79 -12.43 11.86 2.93
N HIS A 80 -13.51 12.54 2.55
CA HIS A 80 -13.48 14.00 2.38
C HIS A 80 -13.45 14.64 3.76
N ASP A 81 -12.26 14.99 4.24
CA ASP A 81 -12.05 15.57 5.57
C ASP A 81 -12.41 17.07 5.62
N HIS A 82 -13.66 17.39 5.27
CA HIS A 82 -14.25 18.72 5.33
C HIS A 82 -15.79 18.64 5.34
N ALA A 83 -16.46 19.63 5.92
CA ALA A 83 -17.92 19.62 6.04
C ALA A 83 -18.66 19.82 4.70
N VAL A 84 -18.05 20.49 3.72
CA VAL A 84 -18.71 20.85 2.46
C VAL A 84 -18.57 19.74 1.43
N THR A 85 -19.32 18.65 1.58
CA THR A 85 -19.29 17.47 0.70
C THR A 85 -20.03 17.71 -0.62
N GLN A 86 -19.56 18.70 -1.39
CA GLN A 86 -20.05 19.04 -2.72
C GLN A 86 -18.97 18.79 -3.79
N THR A 87 -19.39 18.71 -5.06
CA THR A 87 -18.51 18.40 -6.19
C THR A 87 -17.28 19.31 -6.24
N ALA A 88 -17.45 20.65 -6.24
CA ALA A 88 -16.32 21.58 -6.41
C ALA A 88 -15.29 21.54 -5.26
N PRO A 89 -15.68 21.66 -3.97
CA PRO A 89 -14.75 21.50 -2.84
C PRO A 89 -14.02 20.15 -2.82
N GLY A 90 -14.73 19.06 -3.16
CA GLY A 90 -14.13 17.72 -3.23
C GLY A 90 -13.04 17.63 -4.30
N HIS A 91 -13.31 18.12 -5.52
CA HIS A 91 -12.33 18.12 -6.61
C HIS A 91 -11.12 19.00 -6.30
N ALA A 92 -11.34 20.18 -5.71
CA ALA A 92 -10.27 21.06 -5.29
C ALA A 92 -9.35 20.37 -4.28
N SER A 93 -9.93 19.70 -3.27
CA SER A 93 -9.17 18.99 -2.23
C SER A 93 -8.33 17.84 -2.80
N ILE A 94 -8.89 17.05 -3.73
CA ILE A 94 -8.16 15.93 -4.37
C ILE A 94 -6.94 16.41 -5.16
N LEU A 95 -7.07 17.52 -5.89
CA LEU A 95 -6.01 18.02 -6.78
C LEU A 95 -4.94 18.85 -6.08
N THR A 96 -5.27 19.46 -4.94
CA THR A 96 -4.37 20.39 -4.23
C THR A 96 -3.79 19.79 -2.95
N GLY A 97 -4.45 18.79 -2.36
CA GLY A 97 -4.10 18.29 -1.03
C GLY A 97 -4.42 19.26 0.10
N THR A 98 -5.26 20.28 -0.13
CA THR A 98 -5.66 21.28 0.88
C THR A 98 -7.16 21.26 1.14
N HIS A 99 -7.57 21.59 2.37
CA HIS A 99 -8.99 21.71 2.73
C HIS A 99 -9.64 22.93 2.04
N PRO A 100 -10.94 22.86 1.71
CA PRO A 100 -11.67 23.93 1.04
C PRO A 100 -12.02 25.11 1.97
#